data_AF-A0A7K4AR89-F1
#
_entry.id   AF-A0A7K4AR89-F1
#
_cell.length_a   1.000
_cell.length_b   1.000
_cell.length_c   1.000
_cell.angle_alpha   90.00
_cell.angle_beta   90.00
_cell.angle_gamma   90.00
#
_symmetry.space_group_name_H-M   'P 1'
#
loop_
_entity.id
_entity.type
_entity.pdbx_description
1 polymer ?
#
loop_
_entity_poly.entity_id
_entity_poly.type
_entity_poly.pdbx_seq_one_letter_code
_entity_poly.pdbx_strand_id
1 'polypeptide(L)'
;MTSKVEVDARICAHKTIIEVTDKGGGTMAVHIRSECKDIRHFARLLPEVSPEDYTRWSGSRVWEVAEKAGLTTTCLIPVALINACWMEAGMISKRLALKEGAICVRFLE
;
A
#
# COMPACT_ATOMS: atom_id res chain seq x y z
N MET A 1 -12.53 11.17 4.97
CA MET A 1 -12.97 9.74 5.06
C MET A 1 -11.72 8.89 4.82
N THR A 2 -11.57 7.72 5.45
CA THR A 2 -10.29 6.96 5.41
C THR A 2 -10.52 5.56 4.89
N SER A 3 -9.72 5.14 3.91
CA SER A 3 -9.70 3.76 3.39
C SER A 3 -8.68 2.92 4.14
N LYS A 4 -9.01 1.64 4.37
CA LYS A 4 -8.13 0.67 5.02
C LYS A 4 -7.95 -0.56 4.15
N VAL A 5 -6.72 -1.05 4.07
CA VAL A 5 -6.37 -2.31 3.39
C VAL A 5 -5.54 -3.17 4.33
N GLU A 6 -5.89 -4.46 4.42
CA GLU A 6 -5.11 -5.48 5.12
C GLU A 6 -4.33 -6.33 4.09
N VAL A 7 -3.09 -6.67 4.43
CA VAL A 7 -2.24 -7.54 3.61
C VAL A 7 -1.92 -8.81 4.38
N ASP A 8 -2.47 -9.95 3.94
CA ASP A 8 -2.13 -11.28 4.47
C ASP A 8 -1.00 -11.93 3.67
N ALA A 9 0.23 -11.49 3.92
CA ALA A 9 1.43 -12.11 3.37
C ALA A 9 1.90 -13.26 4.28
N ARG A 10 1.23 -14.41 4.21
CA ARG A 10 1.47 -15.56 5.13
C ARG A 10 2.92 -16.02 5.21
N ILE A 11 3.69 -15.90 4.13
CA ILE A 11 5.13 -16.22 4.11
C ILE A 11 5.95 -15.26 4.99
N CYS A 12 5.56 -13.99 5.03
CA CYS A 12 6.24 -12.92 5.79
C CYS A 12 5.80 -12.89 7.27
N ALA A 13 4.69 -13.56 7.63
CA ALA A 13 4.11 -13.66 8.97
C ALA A 13 3.75 -12.35 9.69
N HIS A 14 4.11 -11.18 9.15
CA HIS A 14 3.83 -9.87 9.74
C HIS A 14 2.50 -9.30 9.28
N LYS A 15 1.65 -8.92 10.23
CA LYS A 15 0.42 -8.18 9.95
C LYS A 15 0.73 -6.70 9.71
N THR A 16 0.10 -6.14 8.68
CA THR A 16 0.25 -4.72 8.33
C THR A 16 -1.10 -4.12 7.99
N ILE A 17 -1.40 -2.96 8.56
CA ILE A 17 -2.58 -2.15 8.24
C ILE A 17 -2.10 -0.86 7.59
N ILE A 18 -2.66 -0.55 6.41
CA ILE A 18 -2.41 0.69 5.68
C ILE A 18 -3.68 1.53 5.69
N GLU A 19 -3.55 2.78 6.12
CA GLU A 19 -4.59 3.79 6.12
C GLU A 19 -4.16 4.95 5.22
N VAL A 20 -5.03 5.33 4.29
CA VAL A 20 -4.80 6.44 3.36
C VAL A 20 -5.94 7.44 3.47
N THR A 21 -5.60 8.73 3.48
CA THR A 21 -6.55 9.84 3.48
C THR A 21 -6.13 10.90 2.47
N ASP A 22 -7.02 11.25 1.55
CA ASP A 22 -6.79 12.35 0.60
C ASP A 22 -6.78 13.70 1.34
N LYS A 23 -5.70 14.47 1.16
CA LYS A 23 -5.53 15.82 1.72
C LYS A 23 -6.01 16.91 0.75
N GLY A 24 -6.45 16.55 -0.45
CA GLY A 24 -6.83 17.44 -1.53
C GLY A 24 -5.89 17.30 -2.74
N GLY A 25 -6.45 17.43 -3.94
CA GLY A 25 -5.70 17.35 -5.19
C GLY A 25 -5.13 15.97 -5.50
N GLY A 26 -5.57 14.91 -4.81
CA GLY A 26 -5.07 13.54 -4.97
C GLY A 26 -3.77 13.27 -4.21
N THR A 27 -3.30 14.20 -3.37
CA THR A 27 -2.17 13.98 -2.46
C THR A 27 -2.65 13.22 -1.23
N MET A 28 -2.06 12.06 -1.01
CA MET A 28 -2.51 11.09 -0.01
C MET A 28 -1.61 11.12 1.22
N ALA A 29 -2.19 11.38 2.40
CA ALA A 29 -1.55 11.08 3.68
C ALA A 29 -1.50 9.56 3.89
N VAL A 30 -0.34 9.02 4.23
CA VAL A 30 -0.11 7.58 4.40
C VAL A 30 0.22 7.26 5.85
N HIS A 31 -0.48 6.30 6.42
CA HIS A 31 -0.18 5.76 7.75
C HIS A 31 -0.14 4.23 7.70
N ILE A 32 1.02 3.65 8.04
CA ILE A 32 1.24 2.20 7.99
C ILE A 32 1.63 1.71 9.38
N ARG A 33 0.88 0.74 9.91
CA ARG A 33 1.19 0.04 11.17
C ARG A 33 1.61 -1.39 10.86
N SER A 34 2.82 -1.77 11.27
CA SER A 34 3.38 -3.10 11.01
C SER A 34 4.36 -3.56 12.09
N GLU A 35 4.40 -4.87 12.31
CA GLU A 35 5.40 -5.55 13.15
C GLU A 35 6.74 -5.77 12.43
N CYS A 36 6.79 -5.64 11.10
CA CYS A 36 8.03 -5.74 10.33
C CYS A 36 8.85 -4.44 10.44
N LYS A 37 10.15 -4.58 10.77
CA LYS A 37 11.06 -3.43 10.90
C LYS A 37 11.26 -2.66 9.59
N ASP A 38 11.30 -3.37 8.46
CA ASP A 38 11.57 -2.79 7.15
C ASP A 38 10.32 -2.05 6.63
N ILE A 39 9.12 -2.58 6.90
CA ILE A 39 7.85 -1.88 6.64
C ILE A 39 7.74 -0.61 7.50
N ARG A 40 8.17 -0.65 8.77
CA ARG A 40 8.23 0.58 9.59
C ARG A 40 9.26 1.59 9.08
N HIS A 41 10.33 1.13 8.44
CA HIS A 41 11.28 2.03 7.80
C HIS A 41 10.68 2.66 6.53
N PHE A 42 10.08 1.84 5.67
CA PHE A 42 9.30 2.27 4.50
C PHE A 42 8.25 3.33 4.87
N ALA A 43 7.44 3.06 5.90
CA ALA A 43 6.42 3.98 6.39
C ALA A 43 6.96 5.35 6.83
N ARG A 44 8.16 5.38 7.44
CA ARG A 44 8.80 6.63 7.86
C ARG A 44 9.34 7.45 6.69
N LEU A 45 9.79 6.78 5.63
CA LEU A 45 10.34 7.44 4.45
C LEU A 45 9.25 7.95 3.50
N LEU A 46 8.02 7.44 3.61
CA LEU A 46 6.91 7.75 2.71
C LEU A 46 5.63 8.15 3.46
N PRO A 47 5.64 9.29 4.19
CA PRO A 47 4.47 9.76 4.95
C PRO A 47 3.34 10.29 4.06
N GLU A 48 3.64 10.65 2.81
CA GLU A 48 2.67 11.10 1.83
C GLU A 48 3.09 10.74 0.40
N VAL A 49 2.09 10.55 -0.47
CA VAL A 49 2.29 10.22 -1.89
C VAL A 49 1.45 11.14 -2.78
N SER A 50 1.99 11.53 -3.93
CA SER A 50 1.30 12.33 -4.95
C SER A 50 0.64 11.42 -6.00
N PRO A 51 -0.23 11.93 -6.88
CA PRO A 51 -0.83 11.15 -7.96
C PRO A 51 0.14 10.34 -8.80
N GLU A 52 1.32 10.88 -9.11
CA GLU A 52 2.34 10.22 -9.91
C GLU A 52 2.89 8.97 -9.22
N ASP A 53 3.00 9.00 -7.89
CA ASP A 53 3.53 7.90 -7.09
C ASP A 53 2.66 6.64 -7.13
N TYR A 54 1.34 6.79 -7.30
CA TYR A 54 0.41 5.66 -7.34
C TYR A 54 -0.22 5.42 -8.71
N THR A 55 0.07 6.22 -9.73
CA THR A 55 -0.43 6.01 -11.11
C THR A 55 0.65 5.63 -12.12
N ARG A 56 1.93 5.78 -11.78
CA ARG A 56 3.05 5.49 -12.68
C ARG A 56 3.97 4.43 -12.08
N TRP A 57 4.62 3.69 -12.97
CA TRP A 57 5.69 2.77 -12.60
C TRP A 57 7.01 3.52 -12.42
N SER A 58 7.49 4.17 -13.49
CA SER A 58 8.75 4.90 -13.49
C SER A 58 8.65 6.21 -12.72
N GLY A 59 9.63 6.46 -11.85
CA GLY A 59 9.69 7.67 -11.02
C GLY A 59 8.70 7.69 -9.86
N SER A 60 8.02 6.56 -9.58
CA SER A 60 7.15 6.47 -8.40
C SER A 60 7.99 6.26 -7.15
N ARG A 61 7.82 7.17 -6.18
CA ARG A 61 8.52 7.09 -4.90
C ARG A 61 8.11 5.86 -4.08
N VAL A 62 6.93 5.29 -4.33
CA VAL A 62 6.51 4.04 -3.66
C VAL A 62 7.52 2.93 -3.94
N TRP A 63 7.93 2.76 -5.19
CA TRP A 63 8.88 1.70 -5.57
C TRP A 63 10.32 2.03 -5.18
N GLU A 64 10.74 3.28 -5.39
CA GLU A 64 12.09 3.72 -5.03
C GLU A 64 12.33 3.63 -3.50
N VAL A 65 11.33 3.98 -2.69
CA VAL A 65 11.42 3.89 -1.23
C VAL A 65 11.31 2.44 -0.76
N ALA A 66 10.56 1.58 -1.46
CA ALA A 66 10.53 0.15 -1.15
C ALA A 66 11.91 -0.49 -1.26
N GLU A 67 12.65 -0.18 -2.34
CA GLU A 67 14.04 -0.60 -2.51
C GLU A 67 14.93 -0.06 -1.38
N LYS A 68 14.90 1.25 -1.13
CA LYS A 68 15.71 1.89 -0.07
C LYS A 68 15.40 1.35 1.33
N ALA A 69 14.15 0.97 1.58
CA ALA A 69 13.72 0.40 2.85
C ALA A 69 14.10 -1.09 3.02
N GLY A 70 14.66 -1.72 1.99
CA GLY A 70 15.07 -3.13 2.03
C GLY A 70 13.91 -4.11 1.87
N LEU A 71 12.78 -3.69 1.29
CA LEU A 71 11.68 -4.61 1.01
C LEU A 71 12.07 -5.57 -0.12
N THR A 72 11.66 -6.84 0.01
CA THR A 72 11.82 -7.81 -1.08
C THR A 72 10.91 -7.45 -2.25
N THR A 73 11.29 -7.85 -3.46
CA THR A 73 10.49 -7.64 -4.68
C THR A 73 9.10 -8.29 -4.63
N THR A 74 8.92 -9.30 -3.76
CA THR A 74 7.66 -10.01 -3.53
C THR A 74 6.85 -9.45 -2.36
N CYS A 75 7.36 -8.41 -1.67
CA CYS A 75 6.62 -7.78 -0.59
C CYS A 75 5.33 -7.16 -1.15
N LEU A 76 4.18 -7.53 -0.58
CA LEU A 76 2.88 -7.06 -1.06
C LEU A 76 2.53 -5.63 -0.58
N ILE A 77 3.32 -5.05 0.33
CA ILE A 77 3.03 -3.74 0.94
C ILE A 77 3.00 -2.59 -0.07
N PRO A 78 3.97 -2.44 -1.00
CA PRO A 78 3.92 -1.37 -1.99
C PRO A 78 2.65 -1.42 -2.85
N VAL A 79 2.27 -2.62 -3.34
CA VAL A 79 1.03 -2.83 -4.10
C VAL A 79 -0.21 -2.52 -3.25
N ALA A 80 -0.22 -2.93 -1.98
CA ALA A 80 -1.33 -2.67 -1.09
C ALA A 80 -1.50 -1.18 -0.77
N LEU A 81 -0.40 -0.43 -0.64
CA LEU A 81 -0.43 1.02 -0.52
C LEU A 81 -1.06 1.67 -1.75
N ILE A 82 -0.68 1.23 -2.95
CA ILE A 82 -1.28 1.73 -4.20
C ILE A 82 -2.78 1.42 -4.24
N ASN A 83 -3.20 0.21 -3.87
CA ASN A 83 -4.62 -0.15 -3.77
C ASN A 83 -5.38 0.75 -2.78
N ALA A 84 -4.79 1.03 -1.61
CA ALA A 84 -5.39 1.95 -0.64
C ALA A 84 -5.54 3.37 -1.19
N CYS A 85 -4.54 3.88 -1.93
CA CYS A 85 -4.61 5.16 -2.62
C CYS A 85 -5.70 5.15 -3.70
N TRP A 86 -5.81 4.08 -4.49
CA TRP A 86 -6.82 3.95 -5.54
C TRP A 86 -8.23 3.84 -4.97
N MET A 87 -8.41 3.16 -3.83
CA MET A 87 -9.66 3.13 -3.10
C MET A 87 -10.05 4.53 -2.62
N GLU A 88 -9.10 5.31 -2.08
CA GLU A 88 -9.36 6.67 -1.61
C GLU A 88 -9.63 7.64 -2.77
N ALA A 89 -8.87 7.54 -3.86
CA ALA A 89 -9.04 8.34 -5.08
C ALA A 89 -10.30 7.97 -5.90
N GLY A 90 -11.05 6.94 -5.50
CA GLY A 90 -12.25 6.49 -6.21
C GLY A 90 -11.98 5.69 -7.49
N MET A 91 -10.73 5.32 -7.76
CA MET A 91 -10.36 4.45 -8.89
C MET A 91 -10.73 2.99 -8.63
N ILE A 92 -10.73 2.56 -7.36
CA ILE A 92 -11.32 1.29 -6.91
C ILE A 92 -12.54 1.63 -6.04
N SER A 93 -13.70 1.06 -6.38
CA SER A 93 -14.89 1.22 -5.55
C SER A 93 -14.67 0.58 -4.18
N LYS A 94 -14.74 1.40 -3.11
CA LYS A 94 -14.63 0.91 -1.72
C LYS A 94 -15.65 -0.20 -1.42
N ARG A 95 -16.88 -0.04 -1.91
CA ARG A 95 -17.95 -1.05 -1.74
C ARG A 95 -17.59 -2.37 -2.43
N LEU A 96 -17.06 -2.32 -3.65
CA LEU A 96 -16.68 -3.52 -4.39
C LEU A 96 -15.48 -4.21 -3.72
N ALA A 97 -14.46 -3.44 -3.33
CA ALA A 97 -13.28 -3.99 -2.65
C ALA A 97 -13.66 -4.74 -1.37
N LEU A 98 -14.55 -4.17 -0.55
CA LEU A 98 -15.04 -4.85 0.65
C LEU A 98 -15.91 -6.08 0.36
N LYS A 99 -16.67 -6.07 -0.75
CA LYS A 99 -17.53 -7.19 -1.17
C LYS A 99 -16.71 -8.37 -1.68
N GLU A 100 -15.75 -8.12 -2.57
CA GLU A 100 -14.94 -9.17 -3.22
C GLU A 100 -13.80 -9.65 -2.32
N GLY A 101 -13.35 -8.82 -1.37
CA GLY A 101 -12.34 -9.18 -0.39
C GLY A 101 -10.92 -9.00 -0.92
N ALA A 102 -10.06 -10.00 -0.67
CA ALA A 102 -8.62 -9.86 -0.85
C ALA A 102 -8.14 -10.14 -2.28
N ILE A 103 -7.25 -9.27 -2.77
CA ILE A 103 -6.37 -9.58 -3.90
C ILE A 103 -5.25 -10.47 -3.37
N CYS A 104 -5.08 -11.68 -3.93
CA CYS A 104 -4.13 -12.66 -3.42
C CYS A 104 -3.38 -13.41 -4.53
N VAL A 105 -2.17 -13.89 -4.19
CA VAL A 105 -1.39 -14.82 -4.99
C VAL A 105 -1.55 -16.21 -4.38
N ARG A 106 -1.90 -17.22 -5.20
CA ARG A 106 -2.05 -18.62 -4.78
C ARG A 106 -0.95 -19.46 -5.41
N PHE A 107 -0.18 -20.15 -4.58
CA PHE A 107 0.73 -21.19 -5.05
C PHE A 107 -0.09 -22.47 -5.30
N LEU A 108 0.06 -23.05 -6.48
CA LEU A 108 -0.60 -24.29 -6.90
C LEU A 108 0.47 -25.38 -7.04
N GLU A 109 0.07 -26.65 -6.91
CA GLU A 109 0.92 -27.82 -7.17
C GLU A 109 1.14 -28.05 -8.67
#